data_AF-A0A1N6Q4U1-F1
#
_entry.id   AF-A0A1N6Q4U1-F1
#
_cell.length_a   1.000
_cell.length_b   1.000
_cell.length_c   1.000
_cell.angle_alpha   90.00
_cell.angle_beta   90.00
_cell.angle_gamma   90.00
#
_symmetry.space_group_name_H-M   'P 1'
#
loop_
_entity.id
_entity.type
_entity.pdbx_description
1 polymer ?
#
loop_
_entity_poly.entity_id
_entity_poly.type
_entity_poly.pdbx_seq_one_letter_code
_entity_poly.pdbx_strand_id
1 'polypeptide(L)'
;MFTQLFDATLNVGRIGRASAFRAGAALLLGVLLALGGPIGVGAWDGALMERTMAQRYGAWGQQAFTAWRTLVEGGAQWDEREKLRRVNEHWNRAVRFGEDMEIWGQEDYWATPVETLGRGRGDCEDYVIGKYFTLRAMGVPEERLRLTYVRARVGSATQAHMVLSYYATPEAMPLVLDSLVSSILPASSRPDLTPVFSFNAEGIFAGPGNAASHPVDRLTRWRDVLARMRAEGSIP
;
A
#
# COMPACT_ATOMS: atom_id res chain seq x y z
N MET A 1 -21.91 19.00 0.07
CA MET A 1 -23.18 18.48 -0.47
C MET A 1 -22.92 17.08 -1.03
N PHE A 2 -22.85 16.07 -0.17
CA PHE A 2 -22.59 14.67 -0.58
C PHE A 2 -23.45 13.77 0.29
N THR A 3 -24.74 13.72 -0.02
CA THR A 3 -25.72 12.90 0.69
C THR A 3 -26.74 12.33 -0.29
N GLN A 4 -26.32 11.76 -1.41
CA GLN A 4 -27.20 10.91 -2.21
C GLN A 4 -26.35 9.93 -2.99
N LEU A 5 -26.50 8.64 -2.66
CA LEU A 5 -26.43 7.49 -3.55
C LEU A 5 -26.65 6.25 -2.69
N PHE A 6 -27.30 5.23 -3.27
CA PHE A 6 -27.58 3.90 -2.71
C PHE A 6 -28.95 3.71 -2.05
N ASP A 7 -29.99 3.88 -2.88
CA ASP A 7 -31.24 3.13 -2.76
C ASP A 7 -31.44 2.37 -4.08
N ALA A 8 -31.24 1.05 -4.07
CA ALA A 8 -31.64 0.12 -5.14
C ALA A 8 -31.43 -1.34 -4.68
N THR A 9 -32.50 -1.90 -4.15
CA THR A 9 -32.72 -3.32 -3.84
C THR A 9 -32.68 -4.14 -5.13
N LEU A 10 -31.83 -5.18 -5.21
CA LEU A 10 -31.86 -6.16 -6.30
C LEU A 10 -32.27 -7.55 -5.81
N ASN A 11 -33.25 -8.08 -6.53
CA ASN A 11 -34.02 -9.30 -6.31
C ASN A 11 -33.23 -10.53 -6.80
N VAL A 12 -33.12 -11.56 -5.95
CA VAL A 12 -32.36 -12.79 -6.23
C VAL A 12 -33.27 -13.82 -6.91
N GLY A 13 -33.02 -14.09 -8.19
CA GLY A 13 -33.63 -15.20 -8.93
C GLY A 13 -32.86 -16.51 -8.73
N ARG A 14 -33.54 -17.53 -8.22
CA ARG A 14 -33.09 -18.94 -8.10
C ARG A 14 -32.90 -19.59 -9.48
N ILE A 15 -31.79 -20.30 -9.68
CA ILE A 15 -31.65 -21.30 -10.75
C ILE A 15 -31.33 -22.66 -10.12
N GLY A 16 -32.05 -23.68 -10.59
CA GLY A 16 -32.16 -25.00 -9.99
C GLY A 16 -31.01 -25.97 -10.25
N ARG A 17 -31.00 -27.02 -9.43
CA ARG A 17 -30.10 -28.17 -9.47
C ARG A 17 -30.48 -29.14 -10.59
N ALA A 18 -29.47 -29.74 -11.22
CA ALA A 18 -29.58 -31.07 -11.81
C ALA A 18 -28.24 -31.84 -11.66
N SER A 19 -28.30 -32.95 -10.95
CA SER A 19 -27.40 -34.11 -11.01
C SER A 19 -27.87 -35.01 -12.19
N ALA A 20 -27.16 -35.98 -12.77
CA ALA A 20 -26.06 -36.84 -12.35
C ALA A 20 -25.54 -37.67 -13.57
N PHE A 21 -24.49 -38.49 -13.33
CA PHE A 21 -24.01 -39.70 -14.08
C PHE A 21 -23.17 -39.43 -15.36
N ARG A 22 -22.10 -40.17 -15.70
CA ARG A 22 -21.52 -41.46 -15.24
C ARG A 22 -20.04 -41.58 -15.71
N ALA A 23 -19.33 -42.54 -15.11
CA ALA A 23 -17.90 -42.86 -15.20
C ALA A 23 -17.37 -43.31 -16.59
N GLY A 24 -16.06 -43.15 -16.79
CA GLY A 24 -15.26 -43.72 -17.91
C GLY A 24 -13.76 -43.59 -17.62
N ALA A 25 -12.97 -44.61 -18.00
CA ALA A 25 -11.72 -45.01 -17.37
C ALA A 25 -10.41 -44.35 -17.88
N ALA A 26 -9.46 -44.26 -16.95
CA ALA A 26 -8.03 -44.63 -17.00
C ALA A 26 -7.00 -43.96 -17.94
N LEU A 27 -5.86 -43.68 -17.27
CA LEU A 27 -4.47 -43.57 -17.74
C LEU A 27 -4.11 -42.34 -18.56
N LEU A 28 -3.24 -41.49 -17.99
CA LEU A 28 -2.04 -40.94 -18.65
C LEU A 28 -1.10 -40.25 -17.65
N LEU A 29 0.15 -40.74 -17.64
CA LEU A 29 1.41 -40.05 -17.37
C LEU A 29 1.60 -39.28 -16.06
N GLY A 30 2.29 -39.93 -15.11
CA GLY A 30 3.04 -39.26 -14.06
C GLY A 30 4.37 -38.72 -14.60
N VAL A 31 4.43 -37.42 -14.86
CA VAL A 31 5.66 -36.60 -14.77
C VAL A 31 5.24 -35.20 -14.33
N LEU A 32 5.49 -34.86 -13.07
CA LEU A 32 5.51 -33.47 -12.61
C LEU A 32 6.67 -33.31 -11.63
N LEU A 33 7.87 -33.16 -12.19
CA LEU A 33 8.94 -32.42 -11.54
C LEU A 33 8.53 -30.94 -11.57
N ALA A 34 7.89 -30.49 -10.50
CA ALA A 34 7.85 -29.09 -10.15
C ALA A 34 8.26 -28.99 -8.69
N LEU A 35 9.59 -28.96 -8.46
CA LEU A 35 10.11 -28.37 -7.24
C LEU A 35 9.65 -26.91 -7.27
N GLY A 36 8.65 -26.62 -6.44
CA GLY A 36 8.06 -25.30 -6.30
C GLY A 36 9.14 -24.29 -5.93
N GLY A 37 9.53 -23.47 -6.90
CA GLY A 37 10.00 -22.13 -6.58
C GLY A 37 8.83 -21.35 -5.97
N PRO A 38 9.09 -20.44 -5.02
CA PRO A 38 8.03 -19.62 -4.44
C PRO A 38 7.29 -18.90 -5.57
N ILE A 39 5.98 -19.12 -5.61
CA ILE A 39 5.05 -18.51 -6.55
C ILE A 39 5.06 -17.01 -6.28
N GLY A 40 5.70 -16.26 -7.18
CA GLY A 40 5.54 -14.84 -7.47
C GLY A 40 5.28 -13.89 -6.31
N VAL A 41 6.34 -13.45 -5.62
CA VAL A 41 6.38 -12.04 -5.19
C VAL A 41 6.47 -11.22 -6.49
N GLY A 42 5.55 -10.29 -6.72
CA GLY A 42 5.54 -9.45 -7.93
C GLY A 42 6.94 -8.94 -8.24
N ALA A 43 7.42 -9.19 -9.45
CA ALA A 43 8.82 -8.95 -9.79
C ALA A 43 9.14 -7.45 -9.71
N TRP A 44 9.90 -7.07 -8.70
CA TRP A 44 10.57 -5.78 -8.60
C TRP A 44 11.58 -5.67 -9.76
N ASP A 45 11.24 -4.96 -10.83
CA ASP A 45 12.21 -4.69 -11.92
C ASP A 45 13.16 -3.57 -11.47
N GLY A 46 14.12 -3.95 -10.63
CA GLY A 46 15.12 -3.04 -10.10
C GLY A 46 15.94 -2.35 -11.19
N ALA A 47 16.18 -3.01 -12.32
CA ALA A 47 16.95 -2.44 -13.42
C ALA A 47 16.16 -1.36 -14.18
N LEU A 48 14.85 -1.54 -14.37
CA LEU A 48 13.99 -0.49 -14.93
C LEU A 48 13.84 0.69 -13.96
N MET A 49 13.63 0.44 -12.66
CA MET A 49 13.54 1.51 -11.66
C MET A 49 14.83 2.29 -11.54
N GLU A 50 15.99 1.63 -11.52
CA GLU A 50 17.30 2.29 -11.48
C GLU A 50 17.51 3.21 -12.69
N ARG A 51 17.18 2.72 -13.89
CA ARG A 51 17.24 3.51 -15.13
C ARG A 51 16.27 4.68 -15.09
N THR A 52 15.04 4.46 -14.63
CA THR A 52 14.01 5.50 -14.50
C THR A 52 14.47 6.60 -13.55
N MET A 53 15.00 6.21 -12.38
CA MET A 53 15.50 7.13 -11.37
C MET A 53 16.70 7.94 -11.89
N ALA A 54 17.64 7.29 -12.57
CA ALA A 54 18.78 7.94 -13.20
C ALA A 54 18.36 8.93 -14.29
N GLN A 55 17.42 8.55 -15.16
CA GLN A 55 16.97 9.37 -16.29
C GLN A 55 16.16 10.58 -15.84
N ARG A 56 15.25 10.41 -14.87
CA ARG A 56 14.35 11.48 -14.40
C ARG A 56 14.99 12.41 -13.37
N TYR A 57 15.88 11.89 -12.52
CA TYR A 57 16.38 12.61 -11.34
C TYR A 57 17.91 12.62 -11.21
N GLY A 58 18.64 12.12 -12.21
CA GLY A 58 20.10 12.19 -12.26
C GLY A 58 20.81 11.45 -11.12
N ALA A 59 21.93 12.02 -10.65
CA ALA A 59 22.73 11.44 -9.58
C ALA A 59 21.97 11.30 -8.26
N TRP A 60 21.08 12.25 -7.95
CA TRP A 60 20.20 12.17 -6.77
C TRP A 60 19.28 10.94 -6.87
N GLY A 61 18.63 10.75 -8.01
CA GLY A 61 17.76 9.58 -8.23
C GLY A 61 18.51 8.26 -8.04
N GLN A 62 19.72 8.16 -8.61
CA GLN A 62 20.55 6.96 -8.43
C GLN A 62 20.89 6.68 -6.96
N GLN A 63 21.24 7.73 -6.21
CA GLN A 63 21.54 7.61 -4.77
C GLN A 63 20.30 7.19 -3.97
N ALA A 64 19.16 7.84 -4.21
CA ALA A 64 17.90 7.55 -3.52
C ALA A 64 17.44 6.11 -3.82
N PHE A 65 17.52 5.68 -5.08
CA PHE A 65 17.20 4.31 -5.48
C PHE A 65 18.14 3.29 -4.82
N THR A 66 19.44 3.56 -4.79
CA THR A 66 20.42 2.66 -4.16
C THR A 66 20.13 2.49 -2.67
N ALA A 67 19.82 3.59 -1.97
CA ALA A 67 19.46 3.55 -0.55
C ALA A 67 18.17 2.76 -0.31
N TRP A 68 17.16 2.96 -1.17
CA TRP A 68 15.89 2.25 -1.09
C TRP A 68 16.03 0.75 -1.40
N ARG A 69 16.78 0.39 -2.45
CA ARG A 69 17.11 -0.99 -2.80
C ARG A 69 17.84 -1.69 -1.64
N THR A 70 18.84 -1.05 -1.06
CA THR A 70 19.59 -1.58 0.09
C THR A 70 18.67 -1.84 1.29
N LEU A 71 17.71 -0.94 1.54
CA LEU A 71 16.70 -1.13 2.57
C LEU A 71 15.86 -2.38 2.29
N VAL A 72 15.31 -2.51 1.08
CA VAL A 72 14.45 -3.66 0.67
C VAL A 72 15.21 -4.98 0.76
N GLU A 73 16.43 -5.05 0.21
CA GLU A 73 17.27 -6.26 0.22
C GLU A 73 17.64 -6.71 1.64
N GLY A 74 17.86 -5.77 2.57
CA GLY A 74 18.08 -6.08 3.98
C GLY A 74 16.86 -6.68 4.69
N GLY A 75 15.66 -6.45 4.15
CA GLY A 75 14.40 -6.89 4.73
C GLY A 75 14.29 -8.40 4.98
N ALA A 76 14.95 -9.22 4.17
CA ALA A 76 14.93 -10.68 4.33
C ALA A 76 15.51 -11.17 5.67
N GLN A 77 16.34 -10.35 6.33
CA GLN A 77 17.02 -10.69 7.58
C GLN A 77 16.28 -10.20 8.83
N TRP A 78 15.20 -9.42 8.67
CA TRP A 78 14.53 -8.74 9.76
C TRP A 78 13.17 -9.37 10.05
N ASP A 79 12.79 -9.37 11.33
CA ASP A 79 11.40 -9.62 11.70
C ASP A 79 10.49 -8.45 11.26
N GLU A 80 9.18 -8.65 11.29
CA GLU A 80 8.24 -7.62 10.83
C GLU A 80 8.33 -6.34 11.67
N ARG A 81 8.59 -6.42 12.97
CA ARG A 81 8.72 -5.22 13.83
C ARG A 81 9.90 -4.36 13.37
N GLU A 82 11.03 -4.98 13.08
CA GLU A 82 12.23 -4.30 12.62
C GLU A 82 12.06 -3.77 11.18
N LYS A 83 11.35 -4.50 10.30
CA LYS A 83 10.94 -3.99 8.98
C LYS A 83 10.14 -2.69 9.12
N LEU A 84 9.09 -2.69 9.95
CA LEU A 84 8.25 -1.51 10.19
C LEU A 84 9.09 -0.32 10.67
N ARG A 85 9.97 -0.54 11.65
CA ARG A 85 10.84 0.49 12.21
C ARG A 85 11.75 1.11 11.15
N ARG A 86 12.49 0.28 10.40
CA ARG A 86 13.46 0.74 9.40
C ARG A 86 12.80 1.43 8.21
N VAL A 87 11.65 0.91 7.76
CA VAL A 87 10.90 1.53 6.68
C VAL A 87 10.35 2.89 7.12
N ASN A 88 9.74 2.98 8.30
CA ASN A 88 9.24 4.26 8.81
C ASN A 88 10.37 5.30 8.93
N GLU A 89 11.50 4.88 9.48
CA GLU A 89 12.68 5.72 9.68
C GLU A 89 13.33 6.16 8.35
N HIS A 90 13.42 5.27 7.36
CA HIS A 90 13.95 5.60 6.04
C HIS A 90 13.10 6.67 5.35
N TRP A 91 11.78 6.44 5.21
CA TRP A 91 10.89 7.36 4.52
C TRP A 91 10.78 8.71 5.23
N ASN A 92 10.73 8.72 6.56
CA ASN A 92 10.69 9.97 7.34
C ASN A 92 11.98 10.80 7.22
N ARG A 93 13.09 10.21 6.78
CA ARG A 93 14.34 10.94 6.50
C ARG A 93 14.54 11.28 5.02
N ALA A 94 14.17 10.37 4.13
CA ALA A 94 14.41 10.50 2.70
C ALA A 94 13.52 11.55 2.06
N VAL A 95 12.36 11.83 2.67
CA VAL A 95 11.35 12.74 2.15
C VAL A 95 11.23 13.94 3.08
N ARG A 96 11.20 15.14 2.50
CA ARG A 96 10.85 16.37 3.18
C ARG A 96 9.40 16.74 2.84
N PHE A 97 8.62 17.07 3.87
CA PHE A 97 7.23 17.49 3.69
C PHE A 97 7.11 18.69 2.73
N GLY A 98 6.14 18.66 1.84
CA GLY A 98 5.76 19.78 0.98
C GLY A 98 4.40 19.55 0.34
N GLU A 99 3.72 20.63 -0.02
CA GLU A 99 2.39 20.59 -0.61
C GLU A 99 2.45 20.19 -2.10
N ASP A 100 1.46 19.42 -2.57
CA ASP A 100 1.43 18.92 -3.94
C ASP A 100 1.42 20.03 -5.00
N MET A 101 0.74 21.15 -4.73
CA MET A 101 0.74 22.27 -5.65
C MET A 101 2.16 22.82 -5.89
N GLU A 102 3.03 22.78 -4.88
CA GLU A 102 4.43 23.22 -5.02
C GLU A 102 5.30 22.17 -5.72
N ILE A 103 5.05 20.89 -5.50
CA ILE A 103 5.90 19.78 -5.97
C ILE A 103 5.50 19.35 -7.39
N TRP A 104 4.20 19.20 -7.61
CA TRP A 104 3.58 18.59 -8.80
C TRP A 104 2.80 19.58 -9.66
N GLY A 105 2.46 20.76 -9.12
CA GLY A 105 1.62 21.75 -9.83
C GLY A 105 0.16 21.30 -9.96
N GLN A 106 -0.26 20.35 -9.14
CA GLN A 106 -1.60 19.77 -9.10
C GLN A 106 -1.99 19.54 -7.64
N GLU A 107 -3.23 19.80 -7.26
CA GLU A 107 -3.72 19.48 -5.92
C GLU A 107 -3.98 17.98 -5.77
N ASP A 108 -3.64 17.41 -4.61
CA ASP A 108 -4.00 16.04 -4.18
C ASP A 108 -3.52 15.00 -5.23
N TYR A 109 -2.22 15.10 -5.52
CA TYR A 109 -1.45 14.27 -6.43
C TYR A 109 -0.73 13.18 -5.66
N TRP A 110 -1.25 11.96 -5.72
CA TRP A 110 -0.60 10.83 -5.06
C TRP A 110 0.61 10.39 -5.85
N ALA A 111 1.82 10.59 -5.34
CA ALA A 111 3.05 10.25 -6.03
C ALA A 111 3.40 8.76 -5.88
N THR A 112 4.10 8.20 -6.86
CA THR A 112 4.68 6.87 -6.75
C THR A 112 5.92 6.89 -5.85
N PRO A 113 6.37 5.75 -5.29
CA PRO A 113 7.62 5.71 -4.54
C PRO A 113 8.84 6.24 -5.31
N VAL A 114 8.91 5.99 -6.62
CA VAL A 114 9.95 6.49 -7.52
C VAL A 114 9.88 8.02 -7.62
N GLU A 115 8.69 8.57 -7.73
CA GLU A 115 8.48 10.02 -7.81
C GLU A 115 8.82 10.73 -6.51
N THR A 116 8.30 10.24 -5.38
CA THR A 116 8.54 10.81 -4.05
C THR A 116 10.03 10.80 -3.72
N LEU A 117 10.73 9.68 -3.90
CA LEU A 117 12.17 9.58 -3.66
C LEU A 117 12.98 10.40 -4.68
N GLY A 118 12.54 10.40 -5.94
CA GLY A 118 13.17 11.17 -7.01
C GLY A 118 13.14 12.68 -6.76
N ARG A 119 12.06 13.21 -6.17
CA ARG A 119 11.96 14.61 -5.74
C ARG A 119 12.52 14.86 -4.33
N GLY A 120 12.61 13.83 -3.50
CA GLY A 120 12.92 13.97 -2.07
C GLY A 120 11.86 14.78 -1.31
N ARG A 121 10.67 14.92 -1.87
CA ARG A 121 9.54 15.70 -1.33
C ARG A 121 8.24 14.96 -1.59
N GLY A 122 7.29 15.17 -0.68
CA GLY A 122 5.92 14.65 -0.75
C GLY A 122 5.13 15.10 0.46
N ASP A 123 3.84 14.82 0.46
CA ASP A 123 2.94 15.15 1.56
C ASP A 123 2.52 13.89 2.36
N CYS A 124 1.36 13.84 3.01
CA CYS A 124 1.05 12.72 3.92
C CYS A 124 0.86 11.36 3.22
N GLU A 125 0.15 11.32 2.09
CA GLU A 125 -0.10 10.09 1.34
C GLU A 125 1.17 9.55 0.71
N ASP A 126 2.07 10.40 0.23
CA ASP A 126 3.29 10.00 -0.46
C ASP A 126 4.19 9.17 0.46
N TYR A 127 4.29 9.57 1.72
CA TYR A 127 5.02 8.80 2.74
C TYR A 127 4.35 7.46 2.99
N VAL A 128 3.02 7.43 3.07
CA VAL A 128 2.25 6.21 3.36
C VAL A 128 2.34 5.22 2.20
N ILE A 129 2.21 5.69 0.96
CA ILE A 129 2.36 4.92 -0.28
C ILE A 129 3.77 4.33 -0.35
N GLY A 130 4.79 5.15 -0.12
CA GLY A 130 6.18 4.71 -0.07
C GLY A 130 6.43 3.62 0.97
N LYS A 131 5.97 3.82 2.19
CA LYS A 131 6.08 2.83 3.28
C LYS A 131 5.34 1.54 2.96
N TYR A 132 4.12 1.63 2.44
CA TYR A 132 3.29 0.48 2.07
C TYR A 132 4.01 -0.41 1.06
N PHE A 133 4.42 0.15 -0.08
CA PHE A 133 5.06 -0.65 -1.13
C PHE A 133 6.44 -1.17 -0.72
N THR A 134 7.17 -0.43 0.11
CA THR A 134 8.45 -0.91 0.64
C THR A 134 8.25 -2.15 1.54
N LEU A 135 7.24 -2.14 2.43
CA LEU A 135 6.94 -3.29 3.30
C LEU A 135 6.43 -4.48 2.49
N ARG A 136 5.61 -4.24 1.46
CA ARG A 136 5.17 -5.27 0.51
C ARG A 136 6.35 -5.92 -0.23
N ALA A 137 7.30 -5.12 -0.69
CA ALA A 137 8.53 -5.62 -1.33
C ALA A 137 9.40 -6.46 -0.37
N MET A 138 9.30 -6.22 0.94
CA MET A 138 9.93 -7.04 1.99
C MET A 138 9.11 -8.27 2.41
N GLY A 139 8.00 -8.54 1.73
CA GLY A 139 7.13 -9.70 2.00
C GLY A 139 6.23 -9.55 3.22
N VAL A 140 5.97 -8.33 3.71
CA VAL A 140 4.90 -8.13 4.71
C VAL A 140 3.54 -8.38 4.03
N PRO A 141 2.68 -9.23 4.59
CA PRO A 141 1.40 -9.56 3.96
C PRO A 141 0.50 -8.33 3.78
N GLU A 142 -0.28 -8.33 2.69
CA GLU A 142 -1.16 -7.23 2.32
C GLU A 142 -2.24 -6.96 3.36
N GLU A 143 -2.84 -8.04 3.86
CA GLU A 143 -3.93 -8.02 4.83
C GLU A 143 -3.52 -7.37 6.16
N ARG A 144 -2.21 -7.25 6.42
CA ARG A 144 -1.64 -6.58 7.60
C ARG A 144 -1.46 -5.09 7.40
N LEU A 145 -1.56 -4.56 6.19
CA LEU A 145 -1.22 -3.16 5.88
C LEU A 145 -2.46 -2.45 5.34
N ARG A 146 -2.81 -1.32 5.96
CA ARG A 146 -3.91 -0.46 5.48
C ARG A 146 -3.51 1.00 5.48
N LEU A 147 -3.63 1.66 4.33
CA LEU A 147 -3.59 3.11 4.23
C LEU A 147 -4.84 3.65 4.92
N THR A 148 -4.65 4.49 5.94
CA THR A 148 -5.74 4.94 6.81
C THR A 148 -5.88 6.44 6.71
N TYR A 149 -7.04 6.89 6.24
CA TYR A 149 -7.41 8.30 6.23
C TYR A 149 -7.95 8.69 7.61
N VAL A 150 -7.39 9.73 8.19
CA VAL A 150 -7.70 10.19 9.54
C VAL A 150 -7.96 11.70 9.55
N ARG A 151 -8.68 12.16 10.56
CA ARG A 151 -8.67 13.57 10.97
C ARG A 151 -7.61 13.72 12.06
N ALA A 152 -6.52 14.42 11.74
CA ALA A 152 -5.42 14.68 12.67
C ALA A 152 -5.63 16.01 13.40
N ARG A 153 -5.43 16.02 14.71
CA ARG A 153 -5.39 17.22 15.54
C ARG A 153 -3.94 17.71 15.65
N VAL A 154 -3.65 18.83 14.99
CA VAL A 154 -2.33 19.47 15.01
C VAL A 154 -2.48 20.85 15.64
N GLY A 155 -1.96 21.01 16.85
CA GLY A 155 -2.24 22.20 17.67
C GLY A 155 -3.74 22.33 17.98
N SER A 156 -4.34 23.47 17.63
CA SER A 156 -5.78 23.72 17.78
C SER A 156 -6.59 23.38 16.51
N ALA A 157 -5.93 23.03 15.41
CA ALA A 157 -6.58 22.74 14.13
C ALA A 157 -6.85 21.24 13.97
N THR A 158 -7.85 20.92 13.14
CA THR A 158 -8.08 19.57 12.64
C THR A 158 -7.92 19.58 11.13
N GLN A 159 -7.12 18.68 10.60
CA GLN A 159 -6.87 18.55 9.16
C GLN A 159 -7.00 17.09 8.70
N ALA A 160 -7.23 16.93 7.40
CA ALA A 160 -7.08 15.65 6.72
C ALA A 160 -5.62 15.19 6.83
N HIS A 161 -5.42 13.89 7.05
CA HIS A 161 -4.10 13.28 7.11
C HIS A 161 -4.19 11.79 6.73
N MET A 162 -3.08 11.21 6.30
CA MET A 162 -2.97 9.79 6.02
C MET A 162 -1.85 9.15 6.83
N VAL A 163 -2.11 7.96 7.36
CA VAL A 163 -1.12 7.13 8.05
C VAL A 163 -1.15 5.70 7.52
N LEU A 164 -0.06 4.95 7.71
CA LEU A 164 -0.05 3.52 7.45
C LEU A 164 -0.35 2.77 8.75
N SER A 165 -1.43 1.98 8.75
CA SER A 165 -1.80 1.11 9.86
C SER A 165 -1.29 -0.31 9.60
N TYR A 166 -0.58 -0.87 10.57
CA TYR A 166 -0.14 -2.27 10.57
C TYR A 166 -0.91 -3.11 11.60
N TYR A 167 -1.47 -4.23 11.17
CA TYR A 167 -2.24 -5.18 11.97
C TYR A 167 -1.48 -6.51 12.07
N ALA A 168 -1.02 -6.87 13.27
CA ALA A 168 -0.34 -8.16 13.47
C ALA A 168 -1.29 -9.36 13.23
N THR A 169 -2.55 -9.19 13.60
CA THR A 169 -3.69 -10.02 13.24
C THR A 169 -4.85 -9.10 12.88
N PRO A 170 -5.89 -9.57 12.14
CA PRO A 170 -7.02 -8.71 11.77
C PRO A 170 -7.67 -8.02 12.97
N GLU A 171 -7.76 -8.68 14.13
CA GLU A 171 -8.39 -8.16 15.35
C GLU A 171 -7.43 -7.36 16.25
N ALA A 172 -6.14 -7.31 15.93
CA ALA A 172 -5.15 -6.63 16.75
C ALA A 172 -5.35 -5.10 16.71
N MET A 173 -5.00 -4.44 17.83
CA MET A 173 -4.80 -2.99 17.84
C MET A 173 -3.70 -2.64 16.83
N PRO A 174 -3.95 -1.79 15.82
CA PRO A 174 -2.94 -1.48 14.83
C PRO A 174 -1.83 -0.61 15.40
N LEU A 175 -0.63 -0.82 14.87
CA LEU A 175 0.47 0.13 14.99
C LEU A 175 0.35 1.18 13.89
N VAL A 176 0.67 2.43 14.21
CA VAL A 176 0.59 3.57 13.30
C VAL A 176 1.99 4.00 12.88
N LEU A 177 2.23 4.00 11.57
CA LEU A 177 3.42 4.55 10.93
C LEU A 177 3.03 5.89 10.29
N ASP A 178 3.64 6.97 10.76
CA ASP A 178 3.22 8.35 10.48
C ASP A 178 4.40 9.19 9.97
N SER A 179 4.12 10.21 9.15
CA SER A 179 5.10 11.22 8.72
C SER A 179 5.25 12.35 9.74
N LEU A 180 4.21 12.64 10.54
CA LEU A 180 4.25 13.70 11.56
C LEU A 180 4.98 13.26 12.85
N VAL A 181 4.89 11.97 13.18
CA VAL A 181 5.48 11.39 14.39
C VAL A 181 6.28 10.14 14.01
N SER A 182 7.60 10.17 14.22
CA SER A 182 8.49 9.07 13.83
C SER A 182 8.39 7.83 14.73
N SER A 183 7.89 7.97 15.97
CA SER A 183 7.65 6.82 16.84
C SER A 183 6.46 6.01 16.35
N ILE A 184 6.66 4.70 16.18
CA ILE A 184 5.57 3.77 15.84
C ILE A 184 4.81 3.46 17.13
N LEU A 185 3.55 3.88 17.19
CA LEU A 185 2.71 3.77 18.37
C LEU A 185 1.43 3.00 18.07
N PRO A 186 0.85 2.28 19.05
CA PRO A 186 -0.51 1.75 18.92
C PRO A 186 -1.51 2.88 18.63
N ALA A 187 -2.56 2.61 17.85
CA ALA A 187 -3.57 3.62 17.53
C ALA A 187 -4.26 4.20 18.79
N SER A 188 -4.45 3.39 19.85
CA SER A 188 -4.95 3.86 21.14
C SER A 188 -4.06 4.89 21.84
N SER A 189 -2.77 4.95 21.47
CA SER A 189 -1.80 5.93 21.95
C SER A 189 -1.68 7.15 21.02
N ARG A 190 -2.57 7.27 20.03
CA ARG A 190 -2.66 8.39 19.08
C ARG A 190 -4.06 9.02 19.12
N PRO A 191 -4.50 9.58 20.27
CA PRO A 191 -5.82 10.21 20.40
C PRO A 191 -5.98 11.47 19.54
N ASP A 192 -4.88 11.99 19.01
CA ASP A 192 -4.84 13.05 18.02
C ASP A 192 -5.37 12.61 16.64
N LEU A 193 -5.42 11.31 16.36
CA LEU A 193 -5.89 10.76 15.08
C LEU A 193 -7.28 10.14 15.23
N THR A 194 -8.26 10.65 14.49
CA THR A 194 -9.59 10.04 14.39
C THR A 194 -9.77 9.36 13.04
N PRO A 195 -9.86 8.02 12.96
CA PRO A 195 -10.02 7.31 11.69
C PRO A 195 -11.34 7.64 11.01
N VAL A 196 -11.31 7.75 9.68
CA VAL A 196 -12.50 7.93 8.84
C VAL A 196 -12.75 6.67 8.01
N PHE A 197 -11.75 6.21 7.27
CA PHE A 197 -11.75 4.94 6.54
C PHE A 197 -10.32 4.45 6.33
N SER A 198 -10.17 3.20 5.92
CA SER A 198 -8.87 2.65 5.50
C SER A 198 -9.02 1.80 4.25
N PHE A 199 -7.92 1.52 3.54
CA PHE A 199 -7.92 0.71 2.33
C PHE A 199 -6.56 0.04 2.10
N ASN A 200 -6.56 -1.02 1.32
CA ASN A 200 -5.40 -1.66 0.70
C ASN A 200 -5.78 -2.09 -0.73
N ALA A 201 -4.96 -2.86 -1.44
CA ALA A 201 -5.32 -3.30 -2.80
C ALA A 201 -6.45 -4.35 -2.82
N GLU A 202 -6.79 -4.98 -1.69
CA GLU A 202 -7.95 -5.88 -1.56
C GLU A 202 -9.28 -5.12 -1.45
N GLY A 203 -9.31 -3.93 -0.83
CA GLY A 203 -10.57 -3.18 -0.70
C GLY A 203 -10.54 -1.99 0.26
N ILE A 204 -11.72 -1.38 0.42
CA ILE A 204 -11.98 -0.23 1.30
C ILE A 204 -12.74 -0.69 2.54
N PHE A 205 -12.22 -0.37 3.72
CA PHE A 205 -12.77 -0.69 5.03
C PHE A 205 -13.31 0.59 5.69
N ALA A 206 -14.61 0.62 5.93
CA ALA A 206 -15.28 1.72 6.63
C ALA A 206 -16.03 1.16 7.85
N GLY A 207 -15.80 1.76 9.03
CA GLY A 207 -16.38 1.30 10.29
C GLY A 207 -15.49 0.32 11.08
N PRO A 208 -16.01 -0.24 12.20
CA PRO A 208 -15.23 -1.04 13.15
C PRO A 208 -14.95 -2.49 12.69
N GLY A 209 -15.43 -2.87 11.51
CA GLY A 209 -15.27 -4.23 10.97
C GLY A 209 -14.05 -4.39 10.08
N ASN A 210 -13.59 -5.64 9.95
CA ASN A 210 -12.46 -6.02 9.07
C ASN A 210 -12.89 -6.46 7.66
N ALA A 211 -14.19 -6.42 7.35
CA ALA A 211 -14.67 -6.75 6.02
C ALA A 211 -14.57 -5.53 5.10
N ALA A 212 -14.08 -5.74 3.88
CA ALA A 212 -14.11 -4.71 2.85
C ALA A 212 -15.57 -4.33 2.54
N SER A 213 -15.87 -3.05 2.68
CA SER A 213 -17.18 -2.47 2.39
C SER A 213 -17.38 -2.17 0.90
N HIS A 214 -16.28 -1.90 0.18
CA HIS A 214 -16.29 -1.50 -1.23
C HIS A 214 -14.99 -1.95 -1.94
N PRO A 215 -15.02 -2.14 -3.28
CA PRO A 215 -13.81 -2.38 -4.06
C PRO A 215 -12.85 -1.19 -4.06
N VAL A 216 -11.54 -1.44 -4.00
CA VAL A 216 -10.51 -0.38 -4.03
C VAL A 216 -10.50 0.40 -5.35
N ASP A 217 -10.98 -0.20 -6.45
CA ASP A 217 -11.02 0.42 -7.79
C ASP A 217 -11.88 1.70 -7.86
N ARG A 218 -12.70 1.96 -6.83
CA ARG A 218 -13.43 3.22 -6.68
C ARG A 218 -12.51 4.40 -6.32
N LEU A 219 -11.31 4.14 -5.81
CA LEU A 219 -10.30 5.16 -5.50
C LEU A 219 -9.47 5.46 -6.76
N THR A 220 -9.96 6.41 -7.57
CA THR A 220 -9.35 6.75 -8.87
C THR A 220 -7.85 7.09 -8.74
N ARG A 221 -7.44 7.81 -7.69
CA ARG A 221 -6.03 8.17 -7.44
C ARG A 221 -5.15 6.96 -7.16
N TRP A 222 -5.64 6.02 -6.35
CA TRP A 222 -4.93 4.77 -6.10
C TRP A 222 -4.70 3.98 -7.39
N ARG A 223 -5.72 3.90 -8.25
CA ARG A 223 -5.60 3.23 -9.55
C ARG A 223 -4.57 3.93 -10.45
N ASP A 224 -4.52 5.25 -10.43
CA ASP A 224 -3.53 6.04 -11.18
C ASP A 224 -2.10 5.77 -10.69
N VAL A 225 -1.86 5.78 -9.38
CA VAL A 225 -0.58 5.40 -8.78
C VAL A 225 -0.15 4.01 -9.24
N LEU A 226 -1.05 3.02 -9.15
CA LEU A 226 -0.75 1.66 -9.60
C LEU A 226 -0.42 1.58 -11.10
N ALA A 227 -1.08 2.38 -11.94
CA ALA A 227 -0.79 2.42 -13.36
C ALA A 227 0.60 3.00 -13.65
N ARG A 228 0.97 4.10 -12.97
CA ARG A 228 2.29 4.73 -13.11
C ARG A 228 3.40 3.85 -12.56
N MET A 229 3.19 3.20 -11.41
CA MET A 229 4.15 2.25 -10.84
C MET A 229 4.49 1.09 -11.78
N ARG A 230 3.49 0.53 -12.49
CA ARG A 230 3.71 -0.52 -13.49
C ARG A 230 4.60 -0.04 -14.64
N ALA A 231 4.46 1.22 -15.06
CA ALA A 231 5.31 1.82 -16.08
C ALA A 231 6.75 2.06 -15.59
N GLU A 232 6.93 2.22 -14.28
CA GLU A 232 8.23 2.45 -13.63
C GLU A 232 8.98 1.16 -13.25
N GLY A 233 8.37 -0.02 -13.43
CA GLY A 233 8.97 -1.32 -13.09
C GLY A 233 8.63 -1.84 -11.70
N SER A 234 7.73 -1.17 -10.98
CA SER A 234 7.14 -1.69 -9.74
C SER A 234 5.87 -2.48 -10.06
N ILE A 235 5.76 -3.71 -9.56
CA ILE A 235 4.55 -4.52 -9.67
C ILE A 235 3.87 -4.56 -8.29
N PRO A 236 2.58 -4.21 -8.18
CA PRO A 236 1.82 -4.39 -6.94
C PRO A 236 1.61 -5.86 -6.56
#